data_AF-A0A8T3T1Q5-F1
#
_entry.id   AF-A0A8T3T1Q5-F1
#
_cell.length_a   1.000
_cell.length_b   1.000
_cell.length_c   1.000
_cell.angle_alpha   90.00
_cell.angle_beta   90.00
_cell.angle_gamma   90.00
#
_symmetry.space_group_name_H-M   'P 1'
#
loop_
_entity.id
_entity.type
_entity.pdbx_description
1 polymer ?
#
loop_
_entity_poly.entity_id
_entity_poly.type
_entity_poly.pdbx_seq_one_letter_code
_entity_poly.pdbx_strand_id
1 'polypeptide(L)'
;SLSDGLHRVEVGGRAFRTWCAYDALGIPAALGVDATATTFCGVCNTILTVPIHRGEPEGRQMLWMSAGGDDLRADFCTPTVLLCSEAHGREWGRRRADHGRLLVLATAADEGRQRWAGCARAARRLGQAE
;
A
#
# COMPACT_ATOMS: atom_id res chain seq x y z
N SER A 1 4.31 13.51 -4.54
CA SER A 1 5.03 14.15 -3.43
C SER A 1 4.75 13.37 -2.15
N LEU A 2 5.75 13.13 -1.29
CA LEU A 2 5.54 12.63 0.10
C LEU A 2 5.08 13.78 1.03
N SER A 3 5.15 15.03 0.59
CA SER A 3 4.59 16.17 1.34
C SER A 3 3.06 16.21 1.20
N ASP A 4 2.56 15.89 0.01
CA ASP A 4 1.15 16.03 -0.39
C ASP A 4 0.49 14.69 -0.76
N GLY A 5 1.09 13.57 -0.34
CA GLY A 5 0.58 12.24 -0.65
C GLY A 5 -0.83 12.02 -0.10
N LEU A 6 -1.73 11.46 -0.92
CA LEU A 6 -3.11 11.18 -0.52
C LEU A 6 -3.22 10.10 0.56
N HIS A 7 -2.18 9.26 0.67
CA HIS A 7 -2.11 8.15 1.60
C HIS A 7 -1.37 8.59 2.86
N ARG A 8 -2.00 8.43 4.02
CA ARG A 8 -1.42 8.74 5.34
C ARG A 8 -1.27 7.45 6.12
N VAL A 9 -0.17 7.33 6.86
CA VAL A 9 0.01 6.29 7.88
C VAL A 9 0.43 6.94 9.18
N GLU A 10 -0.23 6.57 10.27
CA GLU A 10 0.11 7.03 11.61
C GLU A 10 0.78 5.90 12.38
N VAL A 11 1.99 6.15 12.90
CA VAL A 11 2.78 5.18 13.67
C VAL A 11 3.29 5.90 14.91
N GLY A 12 3.05 5.33 16.10
CA GLY A 12 3.52 5.91 17.36
C GLY A 12 3.09 7.38 17.57
N GLY A 13 1.86 7.74 17.16
CA GLY A 13 1.33 9.10 17.26
C GLY A 13 1.86 10.10 16.23
N ARG A 14 2.71 9.66 15.29
CA ARG A 14 3.25 10.51 14.22
C ARG A 14 2.68 10.13 12.87
N ALA A 15 2.22 11.13 12.13
CA ALA A 15 1.70 10.96 10.79
C ALA A 15 2.79 11.07 9.73
N PHE A 16 2.76 10.15 8.78
CA PHE A 16 3.58 10.13 7.58
C PHE A 16 2.69 10.03 6.35
N ARG A 17 3.23 10.37 5.19
CA ARG A 17 2.57 10.16 3.91
C ARG A 17 3.31 9.10 3.11
N THR A 18 2.58 8.40 2.25
CA THR A 18 3.14 7.41 1.34
C THR A 18 2.72 7.69 -0.11
N TRP A 19 3.38 7.05 -1.07
CA TRP A 19 3.07 7.25 -2.49
C TRP A 19 1.82 6.52 -2.94
N CYS A 20 1.52 5.37 -2.34
CA CYS A 20 0.34 4.57 -2.67
C CYS A 20 -0.27 3.91 -1.45
N ALA A 21 -1.43 3.28 -1.68
CA ALA A 21 -2.10 2.47 -0.67
C ALA A 21 -1.28 1.26 -0.25
N TYR A 22 -0.53 0.66 -1.18
CA TYR A 22 0.35 -0.48 -0.87
C TYR A 22 1.44 -0.12 0.12
N ASP A 23 2.09 1.05 -0.02
CA ASP A 23 3.09 1.52 0.94
C ASP A 23 2.48 1.76 2.33
N ALA A 24 1.27 2.33 2.38
CA ALA A 24 0.57 2.62 3.63
C ALA A 24 0.24 1.36 4.44
N LEU A 25 0.12 0.20 3.78
CA LEU A 25 -0.05 -1.11 4.41
C LEU A 25 1.31 -1.81 4.64
N GLY A 26 2.16 -1.80 3.62
CA GLY A 26 3.36 -2.61 3.56
C GLY A 26 4.48 -2.13 4.47
N ILE A 27 4.63 -0.82 4.66
CA ILE A 27 5.64 -0.26 5.57
C ILE A 27 5.34 -0.65 7.04
N PRO A 28 4.15 -0.38 7.61
CA PRO A 28 3.87 -0.82 8.98
C PRO A 28 3.87 -2.34 9.12
N ALA A 29 3.49 -3.10 8.08
CA ALA A 29 3.63 -4.55 8.06
C ALA A 29 5.09 -5.02 8.14
N ALA A 30 5.99 -4.39 7.39
CA ALA A 30 7.43 -4.67 7.43
C ALA A 30 8.06 -4.33 8.79
N LEU A 31 7.57 -3.27 9.43
CA LEU A 31 8.03 -2.82 10.75
C LEU A 31 7.43 -3.67 11.89
N GLY A 32 6.34 -4.39 11.66
CA GLY A 32 5.65 -5.17 12.70
C GLY A 32 5.04 -4.29 13.79
N VAL A 33 4.59 -3.08 13.44
CA VAL A 33 4.12 -2.07 14.40
C VAL A 33 2.62 -1.86 14.31
N ASP A 34 2.05 -1.29 15.38
CA ASP A 34 0.70 -0.76 15.35
C ASP A 34 0.67 0.55 14.53
N ALA A 35 -0.34 0.68 13.68
CA ALA A 35 -0.51 1.83 12.82
C ALA A 35 -1.98 2.05 12.41
N THR A 36 -2.26 3.24 11.89
CA THR A 36 -3.52 3.52 11.19
C THR A 36 -3.22 4.05 9.80
N ALA A 37 -3.65 3.34 8.77
CA ALA A 37 -3.58 3.83 7.39
C ALA A 37 -4.89 4.55 7.02
N THR A 38 -4.78 5.74 6.44
CA THR A 38 -5.91 6.50 5.89
C THR A 38 -5.67 6.76 4.41
N THR A 39 -6.65 6.40 3.59
CA THR A 39 -6.63 6.59 2.14
C THR A 39 -8.05 6.80 1.61
N PHE A 40 -8.23 6.68 0.29
CA PHE A 40 -9.50 6.87 -0.40
C PHE A 40 -9.78 5.67 -1.29
N CYS A 41 -11.06 5.31 -1.43
CA CYS A 41 -11.45 4.33 -2.43
C CYS A 41 -11.19 4.88 -3.83
N GLY A 42 -10.44 4.14 -4.66
CA GLY A 42 -10.16 4.55 -6.04
C GLY A 42 -11.41 4.74 -6.92
N VAL A 43 -12.56 4.16 -6.56
CA VAL A 43 -13.79 4.26 -7.35
C VAL A 43 -14.73 5.37 -6.86
N CYS A 44 -15.11 5.35 -5.57
CA CYS A 44 -16.13 6.24 -5.02
C CYS A 44 -15.57 7.36 -4.13
N ASN A 45 -14.24 7.42 -3.96
CA ASN A 45 -13.52 8.43 -3.18
C ASN A 45 -13.90 8.50 -1.69
N THR A 46 -14.61 7.51 -1.15
CA THR A 46 -14.86 7.39 0.29
C THR A 46 -13.54 7.23 1.04
N ILE A 47 -13.39 7.92 2.18
CA ILE A 47 -12.23 7.77 3.06
C ILE A 47 -12.23 6.36 3.64
N LEU A 48 -11.09 5.69 3.52
CA LEU A 48 -10.84 4.36 4.08
C LEU A 48 -9.81 4.49 5.19
N THR A 49 -10.21 4.10 6.40
CA THR A 49 -9.32 3.99 7.55
C THR A 49 -9.13 2.51 7.87
N VAL A 50 -7.87 2.06 7.87
CA VAL A 50 -7.47 0.68 8.10
C VAL A 50 -6.59 0.64 9.34
N PRO A 51 -7.11 0.12 10.47
CA PRO A 51 -6.30 -0.22 11.63
C PRO A 51 -5.29 -1.32 11.27
N ILE A 52 -4.09 -1.24 11.81
CA ILE A 52 -3.03 -2.21 11.62
C ILE A 52 -2.47 -2.55 13.00
N HIS A 53 -2.52 -3.82 13.38
CA HIS A 53 -2.05 -4.30 14.67
C HIS A 53 -0.86 -5.22 14.49
N ARG A 54 0.29 -4.84 15.05
CA ARG A 54 1.58 -5.56 14.91
C ARG A 54 1.89 -5.91 13.44
N GLY A 55 1.61 -4.96 12.54
CA GLY A 55 1.81 -5.13 11.10
C GLY A 55 0.70 -5.89 10.35
N GLU A 56 -0.38 -6.28 11.02
CA GLU A 56 -1.53 -6.96 10.39
C GLU A 56 -2.71 -5.99 10.20
N PRO A 57 -3.10 -5.68 8.96
CA PRO A 57 -4.24 -4.80 8.70
C PRO A 57 -5.58 -5.49 8.95
N GLU A 58 -6.52 -4.77 9.55
CA GLU A 58 -7.88 -5.23 9.80
C GLU A 58 -8.88 -4.54 8.86
N GLY A 59 -9.82 -5.32 8.34
CA GLY A 59 -10.92 -4.80 7.53
C GLY A 59 -11.29 -5.69 6.36
N ARG A 60 -12.21 -5.19 5.55
CA ARG A 60 -12.77 -5.87 4.37
C ARG A 60 -12.45 -5.16 3.06
N GLN A 61 -11.69 -4.08 3.13
CA GLN A 61 -11.22 -3.35 1.96
C GLN A 61 -10.30 -4.27 1.15
N MET A 62 -10.14 -3.94 -0.12
CA MET A 62 -9.30 -4.70 -1.04
C MET A 62 -8.25 -3.78 -1.66
N LEU A 63 -7.06 -4.29 -1.89
CA LEU A 63 -6.01 -3.59 -2.62
C LEU A 63 -6.06 -4.03 -4.09
N TRP A 64 -6.19 -3.09 -5.01
CA TRP A 64 -5.75 -3.33 -6.38
C TRP A 64 -4.25 -3.07 -6.45
N MET A 65 -3.47 -4.07 -6.84
CA MET A 65 -2.03 -3.95 -7.05
C MET A 65 -1.77 -3.96 -8.55
N SER A 66 -1.27 -2.84 -9.08
CA SER A 66 -0.83 -2.76 -10.48
C SER A 66 0.40 -3.66 -10.71
N ALA A 67 0.57 -4.22 -11.91
CA ALA A 67 1.84 -4.87 -12.29
C ALA A 67 3.00 -3.88 -12.41
N GLY A 68 2.71 -2.58 -12.52
CA GLY A 68 3.71 -1.55 -12.74
C GLY A 68 4.12 -1.40 -14.19
N GLY A 69 5.28 -0.77 -14.39
CA GLY A 69 5.85 -0.38 -15.67
C GLY A 69 7.19 0.31 -15.44
N ASP A 70 7.57 1.19 -16.36
CA ASP A 70 8.86 1.89 -16.31
C ASP A 70 8.85 3.02 -15.27
N ASP A 71 7.73 3.71 -15.09
CA ASP A 71 7.57 4.76 -14.08
C ASP A 71 6.90 4.19 -12.83
N LEU A 72 7.69 4.00 -11.76
CA LEU A 72 7.20 3.49 -10.47
C LEU A 72 6.00 4.28 -9.94
N ARG A 73 5.97 5.60 -10.13
CA ARG A 73 4.89 6.42 -9.59
C ARG A 73 3.66 6.37 -10.48
N ALA A 74 3.82 6.57 -11.77
CA ALA A 74 2.71 6.64 -12.72
C ALA A 74 2.10 5.24 -12.95
N ASP A 75 2.95 4.22 -13.12
CA ASP A 75 2.53 2.90 -13.58
C ASP A 75 2.25 1.93 -12.42
N PHE A 76 2.85 2.14 -11.25
CA PHE A 76 2.62 1.29 -10.08
C PHE A 76 1.87 2.01 -8.95
N CYS A 77 2.42 3.09 -8.39
CA CYS A 77 1.84 3.70 -7.19
C CYS A 77 0.46 4.33 -7.44
N THR A 78 0.31 5.11 -8.50
CA THR A 78 -0.94 5.80 -8.83
C THR A 78 -2.11 4.84 -9.11
N PRO A 79 -1.90 3.71 -9.80
CA PRO A 79 -2.95 2.69 -9.96
C PRO A 79 -3.13 1.73 -8.80
N THR A 80 -2.20 1.70 -7.83
CA THR A 80 -2.28 0.83 -6.67
C THR A 80 -3.07 1.49 -5.52
N VAL A 81 -4.35 1.13 -5.41
CA VAL A 81 -5.35 1.81 -4.55
C VAL A 81 -6.09 0.83 -3.66
N LEU A 82 -6.64 1.33 -2.54
CA LEU A 82 -7.64 0.59 -1.77
C LEU A 82 -9.05 0.79 -2.34
N LEU A 83 -9.90 -0.21 -2.14
CA LEU A 83 -11.26 -0.29 -2.64
C LEU A 83 -12.18 -0.80 -1.53
N CYS A 84 -13.37 -0.19 -1.41
CA CYS A 84 -14.33 -0.52 -0.34
C CYS A 84 -14.81 -1.99 -0.40
N SER A 85 -14.82 -2.57 -1.60
CA SER A 85 -15.42 -3.85 -1.87
C SER A 85 -14.81 -4.51 -3.11
N GLU A 86 -15.10 -5.79 -3.28
CA GLU A 86 -14.74 -6.54 -4.47
C GLU A 86 -15.39 -6.00 -5.74
N ALA A 87 -16.63 -5.49 -5.63
CA ALA A 87 -17.32 -4.85 -6.75
C ALA A 87 -16.54 -3.62 -7.26
N HIS A 88 -16.09 -2.75 -6.34
CA HIS A 88 -15.21 -1.63 -6.70
C HIS A 88 -13.86 -2.13 -7.21
N GLY A 89 -13.36 -3.25 -6.69
CA GLY A 89 -12.24 -4.03 -7.24
C GLY A 89 -12.35 -4.28 -8.75
N ARG A 90 -13.42 -4.97 -9.12
CA ARG A 90 -13.71 -5.35 -10.51
C ARG A 90 -13.98 -4.13 -11.39
N GLU A 91 -14.60 -3.09 -10.85
CA GLU A 91 -14.81 -1.84 -11.59
C GLU A 91 -13.50 -1.10 -11.86
N TRP A 92 -12.63 -0.96 -10.86
CA TRP A 92 -11.33 -0.34 -11.04
C TRP A 92 -10.50 -1.06 -12.11
N GLY A 93 -10.42 -2.39 -12.04
CA GLY A 93 -9.71 -3.19 -13.04
C GLY A 93 -10.25 -3.03 -14.46
N ARG A 94 -11.58 -2.91 -14.63
CA ARG A 94 -12.18 -2.65 -15.95
C ARG A 94 -11.79 -1.28 -16.53
N ARG A 95 -11.62 -0.26 -15.68
CA ARG A 95 -11.30 1.12 -16.14
C ARG A 95 -9.86 1.28 -16.61
N ARG A 96 -8.95 0.45 -16.09
CA ARG A 96 -7.51 0.69 -16.21
C ARG A 96 -6.84 -0.15 -17.30
N ALA A 97 -7.49 -1.19 -17.82
CA ALA A 97 -6.97 -2.12 -18.84
C ALA A 97 -5.54 -2.66 -18.55
N ASP A 98 -5.04 -2.43 -17.33
CA ASP A 98 -3.72 -2.75 -16.85
C ASP A 98 -3.73 -4.16 -16.25
N HIS A 99 -2.60 -4.86 -16.36
CA HIS A 99 -2.43 -6.16 -15.73
C HIS A 99 -2.26 -5.97 -14.22
N GLY A 100 -3.36 -5.78 -13.48
CA GLY A 100 -3.33 -5.73 -12.02
C GLY A 100 -3.97 -6.96 -11.38
N ARG A 101 -3.89 -7.02 -10.05
CA ARG A 101 -4.56 -8.07 -9.26
C ARG A 101 -5.22 -7.49 -8.03
N LEU A 102 -6.39 -8.02 -7.70
CA LEU A 102 -7.15 -7.66 -6.51
C LEU A 102 -6.76 -8.57 -5.35
N LEU A 103 -6.36 -7.97 -4.23
CA LEU A 103 -5.88 -8.66 -3.04
C LEU A 103 -6.71 -8.28 -1.81
N VAL A 104 -6.88 -9.22 -0.90
CA VAL A 104 -7.33 -8.90 0.47
C VAL A 104 -6.20 -8.22 1.25
N LEU A 105 -6.54 -7.47 2.30
CA LEU A 105 -5.56 -6.67 3.07
C LEU A 105 -4.39 -7.52 3.62
N ALA A 106 -4.67 -8.71 4.15
CA ALA A 106 -3.64 -9.60 4.70
C ALA A 106 -2.58 -9.96 3.64
N THR A 107 -3.01 -10.39 2.45
CA THR A 107 -2.09 -10.71 1.34
C THR A 107 -1.34 -9.46 0.85
N ALA A 108 -2.01 -8.31 0.79
CA ALA A 108 -1.38 -7.05 0.41
C ALA A 108 -0.29 -6.61 1.40
N ALA A 109 -0.55 -6.74 2.70
CA ALA A 109 0.42 -6.42 3.75
C ALA A 109 1.60 -7.39 3.77
N ASP A 110 1.37 -8.69 3.55
CA ASP A 110 2.45 -9.67 3.46
C ASP A 110 3.37 -9.41 2.26
N GLU A 111 2.80 -9.13 1.08
CA GLU A 111 3.57 -8.68 -0.09
C GLU A 111 4.38 -7.41 0.22
N GLY A 112 3.78 -6.46 0.95
CA GLY A 112 4.43 -5.25 1.46
C GLY A 112 5.63 -5.56 2.37
N ARG A 113 5.38 -6.38 3.39
CA ARG A 113 6.36 -6.83 4.39
C ARG A 113 7.58 -7.43 3.72
N GLN A 114 7.37 -8.35 2.79
CA GLN A 114 8.45 -9.06 2.13
C GLN A 114 9.32 -8.12 1.26
N ARG A 115 8.71 -7.24 0.46
CA ARG A 115 9.44 -6.31 -0.42
C ARG A 115 10.21 -5.26 0.38
N TRP A 116 9.57 -4.60 1.34
CA TRP A 116 10.22 -3.57 2.17
C TRP A 116 11.34 -4.14 3.04
N ALA A 117 11.13 -5.32 3.65
CA ALA A 117 12.20 -6.01 4.38
C ALA A 117 13.34 -6.42 3.43
N GLY A 118 13.04 -6.79 2.19
CA GLY A 118 14.01 -7.05 1.12
C GLY A 118 14.89 -5.83 0.82
N CYS A 119 14.30 -4.65 0.65
CA CYS A 119 15.03 -3.40 0.45
C CYS A 119 15.97 -3.10 1.63
N ALA A 120 15.48 -3.24 2.88
CA ALA A 120 16.31 -3.02 4.06
C ALA A 120 17.51 -3.98 4.13
N ARG A 121 17.32 -5.26 3.77
CA ARG A 121 18.42 -6.23 3.68
C ARG A 121 19.41 -5.89 2.56
N ALA A 122 18.92 -5.46 1.40
CA ALA A 122 19.77 -5.06 0.28
C ALA A 122 20.64 -3.84 0.64
N ALA A 123 20.04 -2.82 1.27
CA ALA A 123 20.77 -1.63 1.72
C ALA A 123 21.91 -1.97 2.70
N ARG A 124 21.69 -2.90 3.64
CA ARG A 124 22.75 -3.37 4.54
C ARG A 124 23.92 -4.01 3.81
N ARG A 125 23.65 -4.81 2.78
CA ARG A 125 24.71 -5.45 1.98
C ARG A 125 25.53 -4.43 1.19
N LEU A 126 24.88 -3.41 0.65
CA LEU A 126 25.58 -2.34 -0.06
C LEU A 126 26.51 -1.56 0.86
N GLY A 127 26.09 -1.26 2.09
CA GLY A 127 26.92 -0.58 3.10
C GLY A 127 27.97 -1.47 3.78
N GLN A 128 28.05 -2.76 3.44
CA GLN A 128 29.08 -3.70 3.93
C GLN A 128 30.11 -4.05 2.84
N ALA A 129 29.91 -3.56 1.62
CA ALA A 129 30.80 -3.77 0.48
C ALA A 129 31.84 -2.64 0.32
N GLU A 130 31.93 -1.74 1.30
CA GLU A 130 32.96 -0.70 1.47
C GLU A 130 33.94 -1.11 2.58
#